data_AF-X1DU98-F1
#
_entry.id   AF-X1DU98-F1
#
_cell.length_a   1.000
_cell.length_b   1.000
_cell.length_c   1.000
_cell.angle_alpha   90.00
_cell.angle_beta   90.00
_cell.angle_gamma   90.00
#
_symmetry.space_group_name_H-M   'P 1'
#
loop_
_entity.id
_entity.type
_entity.pdbx_description
1 polymer ?
#
loop_
_entity_poly.entity_id
_entity_poly.type
_entity_poly.pdbx_seq_one_letter_code
_entity_poly.pdbx_strand_id
1 'polypeptide(L)'
;MLKQIRTAMSNIEHGKTFEAIIEIDETYIGGKPRKKNRKDDDNEHLKRGRGTKKNPVIGIVDREKKKVYARVSLPNKKGKKLSGNQILGILNEVCKKKATIITDEFSGYNILRKTKHVHLRVDHTREFVRDFIHP
;
A
#
# COMPACT_ATOMS: atom_id res chain seq x y z
N MET A 1 0.56 9.62 -10.34
CA MET A 1 -0.23 8.69 -9.49
C MET A 1 -1.31 7.90 -10.24
N LEU A 2 -2.50 8.45 -10.60
CA LEU A 2 -3.59 7.64 -11.20
C LEU A 2 -3.23 6.94 -12.52
N LYS A 3 -2.44 7.60 -13.39
CA LYS A 3 -1.92 7.01 -14.64
C LYS A 3 -1.01 5.81 -14.36
N GLN A 4 -0.08 5.97 -13.41
CA GLN A 4 0.87 4.92 -13.01
C GLN A 4 0.14 3.72 -12.39
N ILE A 5 -0.87 3.97 -11.56
CA ILE A 5 -1.70 2.91 -10.98
C ILE A 5 -2.45 2.15 -12.08
N ARG A 6 -3.02 2.86 -13.08
CA ARG A 6 -3.71 2.22 -14.19
C ARG A 6 -2.78 1.35 -15.05
N THR A 7 -1.57 1.84 -15.31
CA THR A 7 -0.52 1.06 -15.99
C THR A 7 -0.11 -0.17 -15.18
N ALA A 8 0.09 -0.02 -13.86
CA ALA A 8 0.45 -1.13 -12.97
C ALA A 8 -0.65 -2.20 -12.85
N MET A 9 -1.93 -1.80 -12.87
CA MET A 9 -3.06 -2.72 -12.86
C MET A 9 -3.28 -3.42 -14.21
N SER A 10 -2.75 -2.88 -15.32
CA SER A 10 -2.85 -3.47 -16.65
C SER A 10 -1.89 -4.64 -16.88
N ASN A 11 -0.87 -4.80 -16.02
CA ASN A 11 0.12 -5.87 -16.11
C ASN A 11 -0.35 -7.11 -15.34
N ILE A 12 -1.31 -7.84 -15.91
CA ILE A 12 -1.96 -9.01 -15.29
C ILE A 12 -1.01 -10.22 -15.21
N GLU A 13 0.03 -10.27 -16.06
CA GLU A 13 1.02 -11.36 -16.06
C GLU A 13 2.19 -11.10 -15.11
N HIS A 14 2.00 -11.35 -13.83
CA HIS A 14 3.11 -11.41 -12.88
C HIS A 14 3.09 -12.74 -12.12
N GLY A 15 3.86 -13.71 -12.62
CA GLY A 15 4.47 -14.74 -11.79
C GLY A 15 5.41 -14.11 -10.75
N LYS A 16 6.10 -14.90 -9.92
CA LYS A 16 7.06 -14.40 -8.91
C LYS A 16 8.20 -13.62 -9.57
N THR A 17 8.06 -12.29 -9.72
CA THR A 17 8.91 -11.52 -10.65
C THR A 17 9.67 -10.38 -9.97
N PHE A 18 9.33 -10.02 -8.73
CA PHE A 18 9.95 -8.89 -8.03
C PHE A 18 11.27 -9.31 -7.35
N GLU A 19 12.30 -8.50 -7.56
CA GLU A 19 13.70 -8.72 -7.20
C GLU A 19 14.00 -8.41 -5.71
N ALA A 20 15.29 -8.26 -5.39
CA ALA A 20 15.81 -8.17 -4.04
C ALA A 20 15.48 -6.87 -3.32
N ILE A 21 15.10 -5.77 -4.01
CA ILE A 21 14.75 -4.50 -3.39
C ILE A 21 13.40 -4.01 -3.93
N ILE A 22 12.42 -3.96 -3.04
CA ILE A 22 11.06 -3.52 -3.36
C ILE A 22 10.58 -2.43 -2.43
N GLU A 23 9.70 -1.59 -2.95
CA GLU A 23 9.07 -0.48 -2.24
C GLU A 23 7.56 -0.68 -2.26
N ILE A 24 6.92 -0.46 -1.11
CA ILE A 24 5.50 -0.71 -0.92
C ILE A 24 4.86 0.47 -0.21
N ASP A 25 3.75 0.93 -0.80
CA ASP A 25 2.92 1.99 -0.26
C ASP A 25 1.42 1.67 -0.49
N GLU A 26 0.55 2.31 0.29
CA GLU A 26 -0.88 2.26 0.10
C GLU A 26 -1.51 3.62 -0.22
N THR A 27 -2.48 3.60 -1.12
CA THR A 27 -3.28 4.77 -1.44
C THR A 27 -4.77 4.48 -1.40
N TYR A 28 -5.57 5.48 -1.03
CA TYR A 28 -7.02 5.31 -0.83
C TYR A 28 -7.80 5.98 -1.95
N ILE A 29 -8.29 5.17 -2.90
CA ILE A 29 -8.97 5.64 -4.12
C ILE A 29 -10.49 5.58 -3.95
N GLY A 30 -11.13 6.69 -4.28
CA GLY A 30 -12.58 6.84 -4.24
C GLY A 30 -12.99 8.31 -4.35
N GLY A 31 -14.27 8.53 -4.67
CA GLY A 31 -14.83 9.86 -4.85
C GLY A 31 -14.56 10.79 -3.68
N LYS A 32 -14.37 12.08 -3.98
CA LYS A 32 -14.42 13.10 -2.93
C LYS A 32 -15.82 13.08 -2.32
N PRO A 33 -15.94 13.23 -0.99
CA PRO A 33 -17.24 13.47 -0.38
C PRO A 33 -17.97 14.59 -1.11
N ARG A 34 -19.24 14.37 -1.48
CA ARG A 34 -20.07 15.42 -2.06
C ARG A 34 -20.27 16.54 -1.03
N LYS A 35 -20.42 17.78 -1.52
CA LYS A 35 -20.72 18.95 -0.68
C LYS A 35 -22.03 18.66 0.07
N LYS A 36 -22.02 18.81 1.40
CA LYS A 36 -23.15 18.51 2.28
C LYS A 36 -24.34 19.42 1.97
N ASN A 37 -25.54 18.86 1.96
CA ASN A 37 -26.81 19.60 1.94
C ASN A 37 -27.39 19.60 3.36
N ARG A 38 -26.68 20.18 4.34
CA ARG A 38 -27.12 20.42 5.74
C ARG A 38 -28.30 19.55 6.22
N LYS A 39 -28.15 18.23 6.26
CA LYS A 39 -29.06 17.27 6.91
C LYS A 39 -28.41 16.74 8.19
N ASP A 40 -29.21 16.32 9.15
CA ASP A 40 -28.74 16.01 10.51
C ASP A 40 -27.74 14.84 10.60
N ASP A 41 -27.68 13.98 9.56
CA ASP A 41 -26.68 12.91 9.40
C ASP A 41 -25.32 13.41 8.84
N ASP A 42 -25.22 14.69 8.50
CA ASP A 42 -24.07 15.31 7.84
C ASP A 42 -22.93 15.61 8.84
N ASN A 43 -22.82 14.92 9.97
CA ASN A 43 -21.74 15.14 10.96
C ASN A 43 -20.59 14.13 10.87
N GLU A 44 -20.57 13.24 9.87
CA GLU A 44 -19.40 12.37 9.66
C GLU A 44 -18.24 13.20 9.06
N HIS A 45 -17.23 13.51 9.88
CA HIS A 45 -15.92 13.92 9.40
C HIS A 45 -15.30 12.76 8.61
N LEU A 46 -15.49 12.77 7.28
CA LEU A 46 -14.94 11.75 6.39
C LEU A 46 -13.42 11.83 6.41
N LYS A 47 -12.79 10.88 7.11
CA LYS A 47 -11.33 10.77 7.22
C LYS A 47 -10.69 10.64 5.83
N ARG A 48 -9.53 11.29 5.67
CA ARG A 48 -8.63 11.08 4.52
C ARG A 48 -7.68 9.93 4.87
N GLY A 49 -7.33 9.10 3.87
CA GLY A 49 -6.46 7.94 4.10
C GLY A 49 -7.11 6.87 4.97
N ARG A 50 -6.40 6.33 5.96
CA ARG A 50 -6.90 5.22 6.80
C ARG A 50 -8.21 5.56 7.52
N GLY A 51 -9.12 4.59 7.57
CA GLY A 51 -10.45 4.75 8.19
C GLY A 51 -11.48 5.44 7.28
N THR A 52 -11.14 5.70 6.03
CA THR A 52 -12.06 6.24 5.03
C THR A 52 -12.95 5.17 4.40
N LYS A 53 -14.05 5.60 3.77
CA LYS A 53 -14.95 4.73 2.99
C LYS A 53 -14.36 4.32 1.63
N LYS A 54 -13.30 4.99 1.16
CA LYS A 54 -12.54 4.64 -0.05
C LYS A 54 -11.89 3.25 0.04
N ASN A 55 -11.52 2.72 -1.13
CA ASN A 55 -10.84 1.44 -1.23
C ASN A 55 -9.32 1.66 -1.21
N PRO A 56 -8.58 0.97 -0.34
CA PRO A 56 -7.13 0.98 -0.39
C PRO A 56 -6.63 0.19 -1.61
N VAL A 57 -5.60 0.73 -2.25
CA VAL A 57 -4.83 0.11 -3.32
C VAL A 57 -3.39 0.06 -2.83
N ILE A 58 -2.82 -1.13 -2.82
CA ILE A 58 -1.40 -1.34 -2.50
C ILE A 58 -0.63 -1.25 -3.79
N GLY A 59 0.39 -0.40 -3.82
CA GLY A 59 1.40 -0.35 -4.88
C GLY A 59 2.67 -1.03 -4.43
N ILE A 60 3.30 -1.79 -5.34
CA ILE A 60 4.60 -2.42 -5.15
C ILE A 60 5.46 -2.04 -6.34
N VAL A 61 6.65 -1.52 -6.07
CA VAL A 61 7.62 -1.12 -7.09
C VAL A 61 8.89 -1.94 -6.91
N ASP A 62 9.34 -2.58 -7.98
CA ASP A 62 10.69 -3.15 -8.10
C ASP A 62 11.64 -2.04 -8.53
N ARG A 63 12.63 -1.73 -7.71
CA ARG A 63 13.58 -0.65 -8.03
C ARG A 63 14.58 -1.03 -9.11
N GLU A 64 14.95 -2.29 -9.20
CA GLU A 64 15.95 -2.76 -10.17
C GLU A 64 15.31 -2.94 -11.55
N LYS A 65 14.18 -3.66 -11.61
CA LYS A 65 13.49 -3.95 -12.88
C LYS A 65 12.50 -2.87 -13.32
N LYS A 66 12.30 -1.83 -12.51
CA LYS A 66 11.30 -0.76 -12.75
C LYS A 66 9.90 -1.32 -13.03
N LYS A 67 9.58 -2.48 -12.44
CA LYS A 67 8.25 -3.11 -12.54
C LYS A 67 7.35 -2.56 -11.45
N VAL A 68 6.09 -2.36 -11.79
CA VAL A 68 5.08 -1.87 -10.84
C VAL A 68 3.91 -2.84 -10.83
N TYR A 69 3.52 -3.25 -9.64
CA TYR A 69 2.32 -4.04 -9.37
C TYR A 69 1.39 -3.24 -8.48
N ALA A 70 0.10 -3.25 -8.80
CA ALA A 70 -0.90 -2.60 -7.97
C ALA A 70 -2.10 -3.51 -7.77
N ARG A 71 -2.57 -3.62 -6.53
CA ARG A 71 -3.72 -4.46 -6.18
C ARG A 71 -4.66 -3.75 -5.23
N VAL A 72 -5.94 -3.81 -5.56
CA VAL A 72 -7.01 -3.34 -4.67
C VAL A 72 -7.12 -4.30 -3.49
N SER A 73 -7.08 -3.77 -2.26
CA SER A 73 -7.31 -4.57 -1.06
C SER A 73 -8.78 -4.49 -0.67
N LEU A 74 -9.46 -5.63 -0.76
CA LEU A 74 -10.89 -5.76 -0.42
C LEU A 74 -11.06 -6.00 1.09
N PRO A 75 -12.22 -5.63 1.68
CA PRO A 75 -12.51 -5.91 3.08
C PRO A 75 -12.44 -7.41 3.37
N ASN A 76 -11.76 -7.79 4.46
CA ASN A 76 -11.80 -9.15 4.97
C ASN A 76 -13.14 -9.43 5.70
N LYS A 77 -13.34 -10.68 6.16
CA LYS A 77 -14.54 -11.09 6.93
C LYS A 77 -14.82 -10.23 8.18
N LYS A 78 -13.81 -9.52 8.70
CA LYS A 78 -13.90 -8.60 9.86
C LYS A 78 -14.12 -7.13 9.44
N GLY A 79 -14.39 -6.85 8.17
CA GLY A 79 -14.58 -5.52 7.62
C GLY A 79 -13.30 -4.68 7.50
N LYS A 80 -12.12 -5.23 7.82
CA LYS A 80 -10.85 -4.50 7.68
C LYS A 80 -10.41 -4.50 6.22
N LYS A 81 -10.18 -3.32 5.67
CA LYS A 81 -9.81 -3.12 4.26
C LYS A 81 -8.32 -3.29 3.98
N LEU A 82 -7.47 -3.05 4.97
CA LEU A 82 -6.02 -3.18 4.86
C LEU A 82 -5.44 -3.61 6.20
N SER A 83 -4.98 -4.86 6.27
CA SER A 83 -4.39 -5.45 7.47
C SER A 83 -3.01 -6.03 7.14
N GLY A 84 -2.15 -6.15 8.16
CA GLY A 84 -0.82 -6.74 7.98
C GLY A 84 -0.85 -8.13 7.33
N ASN A 85 -1.85 -8.96 7.66
CA ASN A 85 -1.99 -10.29 7.02
C ASN A 85 -2.34 -10.19 5.53
N GLN A 86 -3.14 -9.20 5.12
CA GLN A 86 -3.46 -8.98 3.71
C GLN A 86 -2.23 -8.48 2.95
N ILE A 87 -1.48 -7.54 3.54
CA ILE A 87 -0.21 -7.05 2.98
C ILE A 87 0.78 -8.21 2.82
N LEU A 88 0.94 -9.03 3.87
CA LEU A 88 1.82 -10.19 3.85
C LEU A 88 1.41 -11.24 2.81
N GLY A 89 0.11 -11.48 2.63
CA GLY A 89 -0.41 -12.38 1.61
C GLY A 89 -0.03 -11.92 0.19
N ILE A 90 -0.21 -10.63 -0.09
CA ILE A 90 0.16 -10.02 -1.38
C ILE A 90 1.67 -10.09 -1.60
N LEU A 91 2.45 -9.75 -0.57
CA LEU A 91 3.91 -9.85 -0.61
C LEU A 91 4.40 -11.27 -0.92
N ASN A 92 3.81 -12.29 -0.28
CA ASN A 92 4.22 -13.68 -0.49
C ASN A 92 3.89 -14.19 -1.92
N GLU A 93 2.89 -13.60 -2.56
CA GLU A 93 2.52 -13.90 -3.96
C GLU A 93 3.51 -13.28 -4.94
N VAL A 94 3.91 -12.04 -4.67
CA VAL A 94 4.60 -11.17 -5.63
C VAL A 94 6.13 -11.20 -5.45
N CYS A 95 6.62 -11.40 -4.23
CA CYS A 95 8.02 -11.21 -3.84
C CYS A 95 8.80 -12.52 -3.67
N LYS A 96 10.12 -12.48 -3.96
CA LYS A 96 11.04 -13.59 -3.66
C LYS A 96 11.28 -13.73 -2.16
N LYS A 97 11.55 -14.96 -1.71
CA LYS A 97 11.92 -15.24 -0.31
C LYS A 97 13.21 -14.47 0.03
N LYS A 98 13.17 -13.58 1.03
CA LYS A 98 14.27 -12.74 1.56
C LYS A 98 14.59 -11.44 0.79
N ALA A 99 13.64 -10.85 0.08
CA ALA A 99 13.82 -9.48 -0.41
C ALA A 99 13.94 -8.44 0.73
N THR A 100 14.52 -7.30 0.38
CA THR A 100 14.53 -6.05 1.12
C THR A 100 13.27 -5.27 0.76
N ILE A 101 12.48 -4.95 1.77
CA ILE A 101 11.20 -4.27 1.63
C ILE A 101 11.33 -2.89 2.28
N ILE A 102 11.06 -1.86 1.50
CA ILE A 102 11.02 -0.46 1.92
C ILE A 102 9.55 -0.07 2.10
N THR A 103 9.20 0.49 3.26
CA THR A 103 7.84 0.97 3.55
C THR A 103 7.86 2.29 4.30
N ASP A 104 6.69 2.92 4.35
CA ASP A 104 6.41 4.07 5.20
C ASP A 104 6.18 3.67 6.67
N GLU A 105 5.60 4.61 7.42
CA GLU A 105 5.31 4.49 8.83
C GLU A 105 4.07 3.65 9.19
N PHE A 106 3.31 3.14 8.22
CA PHE A 106 2.04 2.50 8.50
C PHE A 106 2.20 1.25 9.37
N SER A 107 1.45 1.23 10.48
CA SER A 107 1.46 0.13 11.46
C SER A 107 1.11 -1.25 10.88
N GLY A 108 0.48 -1.31 9.70
CA GLY A 108 0.22 -2.56 8.99
C GLY A 108 1.50 -3.29 8.58
N TYR A 109 2.58 -2.56 8.30
CA TYR A 109 3.88 -3.11 7.94
C TYR A 109 4.67 -3.69 9.12
N ASN A 110 4.24 -3.45 10.37
CA ASN A 110 4.90 -4.04 11.54
C ASN A 110 4.93 -5.58 11.51
N ILE A 111 4.03 -6.21 10.73
CA ILE A 111 4.03 -7.65 10.51
C ILE A 111 5.32 -8.13 9.82
N LEU A 112 5.97 -7.29 9.02
CA LEU A 112 7.19 -7.60 8.28
C LEU A 112 8.38 -7.88 9.20
N ARG A 113 8.41 -7.28 10.39
CA ARG A 113 9.41 -7.59 11.44
C ARG A 113 9.41 -9.05 11.87
N LYS A 114 8.31 -9.77 11.66
CA LYS A 114 8.18 -11.20 11.99
C LYS A 114 8.53 -12.12 10.81
N THR A 115 8.94 -11.55 9.68
CA THR A 115 9.25 -12.29 8.45
C THR A 115 10.76 -12.39 8.25
N LYS A 116 11.18 -13.22 7.28
CA LYS A 116 12.60 -13.36 6.90
C LYS A 116 13.09 -12.27 5.93
N HIS A 117 12.28 -11.24 5.68
CA HIS A 117 12.61 -10.12 4.80
C HIS A 117 13.41 -9.08 5.58
N VAL A 118 14.29 -8.36 4.90
CA VAL A 118 14.92 -7.15 5.47
C VAL A 118 13.89 -6.04 5.36
N HIS A 119 13.46 -5.46 6.48
CA HIS A 119 12.47 -4.39 6.49
C HIS A 119 13.13 -3.05 6.80
N LEU A 120 13.12 -2.15 5.82
CA LEU A 120 13.56 -0.77 5.93
C LEU A 120 12.32 0.14 6.01
N ARG A 121 12.33 1.08 6.95
CA ARG A 121 11.21 1.98 7.22
C ARG A 121 11.70 3.42 7.16
N VAL A 122 10.97 4.30 6.49
CA VAL A 122 11.23 5.74 6.50
C VAL A 122 10.23 6.43 7.40
N ASP A 123 10.75 7.26 8.31
CA ASP A 123 9.95 8.06 9.23
C ASP A 123 9.65 9.43 8.62
N HIS A 124 8.49 9.55 7.97
CA HIS A 124 8.02 10.79 7.33
C HIS A 124 7.71 11.94 8.31
N THR A 125 7.76 11.71 9.63
CA THR A 125 7.69 12.81 10.60
C THR A 125 9.03 13.52 10.76
N ARG A 126 10.13 12.89 10.33
CA ARG A 126 11.50 13.39 10.47
C ARG A 126 12.17 13.64 9.13
N GLU A 127 11.99 12.74 8.16
CA GLU A 127 12.69 12.79 6.88
C GLU A 127 11.78 12.27 5.76
N PHE A 128 11.81 12.95 4.61
CA PHE A 128 11.06 12.50 3.42
C PHE A 128 11.81 11.42 2.64
N VAL A 129 13.14 11.37 2.78
CA VAL A 129 14.03 10.41 2.12
C VAL A 129 15.18 10.11 3.08
N ARG A 130 15.55 8.83 3.18
CA ARG A 130 16.75 8.40 3.90
C ARG A 130 17.70 7.69 2.94
N ASP A 131 18.78 8.34 2.55
CA ASP A 131 19.70 7.86 1.51
C ASP A 131 18.96 7.57 0.18
N PHE A 132 18.94 6.31 -0.25
CA PHE A 132 18.19 5.86 -1.41
C PHE A 132 16.73 5.52 -1.05
N ILE A 133 16.40 5.41 0.23
CA ILE A 133 15.11 4.90 0.72
C ILE A 133 14.06 6.01 0.63
N HIS A 134 13.10 5.79 -0.26
CA HIS A 134 11.90 6.59 -0.48
C HIS A 134 10.73 5.60 -0.46
N PRO A 135 9.63 5.85 0.27
CA PRO A 135 8.40 5.09 0.16
C PRO A 135 7.28 5.86 -0.58
#